data_AF-A0A0F0F8D2-F1
#
_entry.id   AF-A0A0F0F8D2-F1
#
_cell.length_a   1.000
_cell.length_b   1.000
_cell.length_c   1.000
_cell.angle_alpha   90.00
_cell.angle_beta   90.00
_cell.angle_gamma   90.00
#
_symmetry.space_group_name_H-M   'P 1'
#
loop_
_entity.id
_entity.type
_entity.pdbx_description
1 polymer ?
#
loop_
_entity_poly.entity_id
_entity_poly.type
_entity_poly.pdbx_seq_one_letter_code
_entity_poly.pdbx_strand_id
1 'polypeptide(L)' 'MAANLCVESHLRDLLEQGFEVAVVRDAVAGPKLPEGDGYHAALVNFRFIANALWDTNETVQRLAGKVGAAA' A
#
# COMPACT_ATOMS: atom_id res chain seq x y z
N MET A 1 2.40 9.82 6.25
CA MET A 1 2.56 10.08 4.80
C MET A 1 1.20 9.89 4.13
N ALA A 2 0.78 10.76 3.20
CA ALA A 2 -0.54 10.68 2.57
C ALA A 2 -0.61 9.59 1.48
N ALA A 3 -1.68 8.78 1.51
CA ALA A 3 -1.85 7.60 0.67
C ALA A 3 -1.80 7.92 -0.83
N ASN A 4 -2.60 8.88 -1.30
CA ASN A 4 -2.70 9.30 -2.71
C ASN A 4 -1.62 10.28 -3.18
N LEU A 5 -0.67 10.61 -2.31
CA LEU A 5 0.41 11.55 -2.64
C LEU A 5 1.73 10.82 -2.47
N CYS A 6 2.42 11.07 -1.37
CA CYS A 6 3.76 10.57 -1.13
C CYS A 6 3.83 9.03 -1.09
N VAL A 7 2.84 8.32 -0.50
CA VAL A 7 2.90 6.84 -0.44
C VAL A 7 2.80 6.25 -1.85
N GLU A 8 1.85 6.72 -2.66
CA GLU A 8 1.72 6.27 -4.06
C GLU A 8 2.93 6.66 -4.91
N SER A 9 3.47 7.87 -4.71
CA SER A 9 4.69 8.32 -5.40
C SER A 9 5.88 7.39 -5.10
N HIS A 10 6.07 7.01 -3.83
CA HIS A 10 7.15 6.09 -3.45
C HIS A 10 6.89 4.66 -3.93
N LEU A 11 5.64 4.20 -3.94
CA LEU A 11 5.28 2.91 -4.52
C LEU A 11 5.73 2.85 -5.99
N ARG A 12 5.40 3.87 -6.79
CA ARG A 12 5.77 3.92 -8.21
C ARG A 12 7.29 3.96 -8.40
N ASP A 13 7.98 4.82 -7.66
CA ASP A 13 9.44 4.94 -7.72
C ASP A 13 10.15 3.62 -7.36
N LEU A 14 9.70 2.92 -6.32
CA LEU A 14 10.27 1.63 -5.93
C LEU A 14 10.01 0.54 -6.98
N LEU A 15 8.82 0.51 -7.59
CA LEU A 15 8.52 -0.43 -8.67
C LEU A 15 9.37 -0.16 -9.91
N GLU A 16 9.58 1.11 -10.26
CA GLU A 16 10.44 1.53 -11.38
C GLU A 16 11.90 1.15 -11.15
N GLN A 17 12.35 1.09 -9.88
CA GLN A 17 13.65 0.59 -9.48
C GLN A 17 13.74 -0.95 -9.44
N GLY A 18 12.65 -1.67 -9.73
CA GLY A 18 12.61 -3.13 -9.80
C GLY A 18 12.40 -3.84 -8.45
N PHE A 19 11.93 -3.12 -7.43
CA PHE A 19 11.56 -3.75 -6.15
C PHE A 19 10.17 -4.40 -6.23
N GLU A 20 10.00 -5.50 -5.49
CA GLU A 20 8.68 -6.03 -5.17
C GLU A 20 8.11 -5.26 -3.97
N VAL A 21 6.99 -4.58 -4.15
CA VAL A 21 6.44 -3.66 -3.16
C VAL A 21 5.08 -4.12 -2.65
N ALA A 22 4.98 -4.29 -1.33
CA ALA A 22 3.72 -4.44 -0.63
C ALA A 22 3.32 -3.14 0.05
N VAL A 23 2.03 -2.78 0.00
CA VAL A 23 1.49 -1.63 0.75
C VAL A 23 0.62 -2.14 1.90
N VAL A 24 0.83 -1.56 3.09
CA VAL A 24 0.06 -1.86 4.31
C VAL A 24 -1.12 -0.90 4.39
N ARG A 25 -2.30 -1.34 3.93
CA ARG A 25 -3.44 -0.48 3.60
C ARG A 25 -4.09 0.21 4.80
N ASP A 26 -4.02 -0.38 5.98
CA ASP A 26 -4.55 0.14 7.24
C ASP A 26 -3.51 0.96 8.03
N ALA A 27 -2.26 1.02 7.54
CA ALA A 27 -1.17 1.81 8.13
C ALA A 27 -0.94 3.16 7.40
N VAL A 28 -1.84 3.55 6.51
CA VAL A 28 -1.77 4.81 5.76
C VAL A 28 -3.10 5.55 5.84
N ALA A 29 -3.06 6.86 5.66
CA ALA A 29 -4.23 7.72 5.63
C ALA A 29 -4.17 8.66 4.42
N GLY A 30 -5.32 9.13 3.96
CA GLY A 30 -5.43 10.11 2.87
C GLY A 30 -6.27 11.32 3.30
N PRO A 31 -6.03 12.50 2.69
CA PRO A 31 -6.87 13.67 2.91
C PRO A 31 -8.29 13.40 2.39
N LYS A 32 -9.28 13.99 3.06
CA LYS A 32 -10.66 14.02 2.60
C LYS A 32 -11.07 15.47 2.42
N LEU A 33 -11.56 15.79 1.23
CA LEU A 33 -12.06 17.10 0.86
C LEU A 33 -13.51 16.94 0.36
N PRO A 34 -14.30 18.04 0.25
CA PRO A 34 -15.63 17.98 -0.35
C PRO A 34 -15.64 17.34 -1.75
N GLU A 35 -14.53 17.48 -2.50
CA GLU A 35 -14.37 16.97 -3.86
C GLU A 35 -13.98 15.47 -3.90
N GLY A 36 -13.56 14.87 -2.78
CA GLY A 36 -13.23 13.44 -2.79
C GLY A 36 -12.47 12.89 -1.59
N ASP A 37 -12.35 11.57 -1.60
CA ASP A 37 -11.62 10.78 -0.61
C ASP A 37 -10.28 10.29 -1.20
N GLY A 38 -9.19 10.96 -0.81
CA GLY A 38 -7.86 10.61 -1.26
C GLY A 38 -7.41 9.23 -0.76
N TYR A 39 -7.88 8.77 0.40
CA TYR A 39 -7.56 7.41 0.86
C TYR A 39 -8.19 6.37 -0.06
N HIS A 40 -9.48 6.53 -0.37
CA HIS A 40 -10.18 5.60 -1.25
C HIS A 40 -9.59 5.60 -2.67
N ALA A 41 -9.27 6.78 -3.22
CA ALA A 41 -8.62 6.89 -4.53
C ALA A 41 -7.27 6.15 -4.56
N ALA A 42 -6.44 6.29 -3.52
CA ALA A 42 -5.17 5.57 -3.41
C ALA A 42 -5.35 4.05 -3.34
N LEU A 43 -6.33 3.55 -2.59
CA LEU A 43 -6.58 2.10 -2.48
C LEU A 43 -6.92 1.46 -3.84
N VAL A 44 -7.67 2.17 -4.69
CA VAL A 44 -7.95 1.73 -6.05
C VAL A 44 -6.65 1.62 -6.84
N ASN A 45 -5.81 2.66 -6.81
CA ASN A 45 -4.53 2.66 -7.52
C ASN A 45 -3.57 1.58 -7.01
N PHE A 46 -3.44 1.41 -5.69
CA PHE A 46 -2.58 0.40 -5.09
C PHE A 46 -2.96 -1.01 -5.56
N ARG A 47 -4.25 -1.29 -5.77
CA ARG A 47 -4.70 -2.62 -6.23
C ARG A 47 -4.20 -2.97 -7.63
N PHE A 48 -3.99 -1.97 -8.48
CA PHE A 48 -3.49 -2.17 -9.83
C PHE A 48 -1.95 -2.18 -9.93
N ILE A 49 -1.28 -1.56 -8.95
CA ILE A 49 0.14 -1.21 -9.07
C ILE A 49 1.02 -2.03 -8.12
N ALA A 50 0.60 -2.22 -6.87
CA ALA A 50 1.42 -2.92 -5.88
C ALA A 50 1.42 -4.44 -6.09
N ASN A 51 2.54 -5.09 -5.82
CA ASN A 51 2.66 -6.56 -5.85
C ASN A 51 1.79 -7.21 -4.78
N ALA A 52 1.59 -6.52 -3.65
CA ALA A 52 0.66 -6.96 -2.62
C ALA A 52 0.01 -5.81 -1.85
N LEU A 53 -1.20 -6.08 -1.34
CA LEU A 53 -1.89 -5.22 -0.39
C LEU A 53 -2.17 -6.02 0.88
N TRP A 54 -1.50 -5.68 1.97
CA TRP A 54 -1.67 -6.33 3.27
C TRP A 54 -2.34 -5.40 4.27
N ASP A 55 -2.87 -5.97 5.33
CA ASP A 55 -3.11 -5.21 6.56
C ASP A 55 -1.93 -5.35 7.52
N THR A 56 -1.96 -4.56 8.60
CA THR A 56 -0.87 -4.47 9.56
C THR A 56 -0.65 -5.80 10.26
N ASN A 57 -1.72 -6.52 10.60
CA ASN A 57 -1.62 -7.82 11.25
C ASN A 57 -0.94 -8.85 10.34
N GLU A 58 -1.39 -8.96 9.09
CA GLU A 58 -0.76 -9.83 8.09
C GLU A 58 0.71 -9.48 7.89
N THR A 59 1.03 -8.18 7.80
CA THR A 59 2.41 -7.70 7.62
C THR A 59 3.29 -8.15 8.79
N VAL A 60 2.83 -7.97 10.04
CA VAL A 60 3.57 -8.41 11.24
C VAL A 60 3.76 -9.92 11.25
N GLN A 61 2.74 -10.69 10.86
CA GLN A 61 2.86 -12.15 10.79
C GLN A 61 3.85 -12.61 9.72
N ARG A 62 3.86 -11.98 8.53
CA ARG A 62 4.82 -12.26 7.45
C ARG A 62 6.25 -11.93 7.87
N LEU A 63 6.47 -10.76 8.48
CA LEU A 63 7.79 -10.37 9.01
C LEU A 63 8.29 -11.32 10.12
N ALA A 64 7.37 -11.86 10.92
CA ALA A 64 7.68 -12.87 11.93
C ALA A 64 7.88 -14.29 11.35
N GLY A 65 7.79 -14.48 10.02
CA GLY A 65 7.89 -15.79 9.36
C GLY A 65 6.74 -16.74 9.65
N LYS A 66 5.59 -16.22 10.13
CA LYS A 66 4.43 -17.02 10.58
C LYS A 66 3.39 -17.26 9.49
N VAL A 67 3.53 -16.59 8.35
CA VAL A 67 2.69 -16.82 7.16
C VAL A 67 3.53 -17.60 6.16
N GLY A 68 3.16 -18.86 5.90
CA GLY A 68 3.74 -19.63 4.80
C GLY A 68 3.45 -18.92 3.47
N ALA A 69 4.32 -19.10 2.47
CA ALA A 69 4.18 -18.49 1.15
C ALA A 69 2.78 -18.77 0.57
N ALA A 70 1.86 -17.82 0.72
CA ALA A 70 0.56 -17.86 0.06
C ALA A 70 0.80 -17.43 -1.39
N ALA A 71 0.63 -18.41 -2.28
CA ALA A 71 0.66 -18.26 -3.74
C ALA A 71 -0.43 -17.32 -4.25
#